data_AF-A0A9X2U215-F1
#
_entry.id   AF-A0A9X2U215-F1
#
_cell.length_a   1.000
_cell.length_b   1.000
_cell.length_c   1.000
_cell.angle_alpha   90.00
_cell.angle_beta   90.00
_cell.angle_gamma   90.00
#
_symmetry.space_group_name_H-M   'P 1'
#
loop_
_entity.id
_entity.type
_entity.pdbx_description
1 polymer ?
#
loop_
_entity_poly.entity_id
_entity_poly.type
_entity_poly.pdbx_seq_one_letter_code
_entity_poly.pdbx_strand_id
1 'polypeptide(L)'
;MTVLERTIEAYTKDAGDDVVWSNWVYPLATLGAQSLTAAVTVALTGAALALASGAYHAVYSDYTQRLDTTAMMGYLSSVTGCLVAGWVGLALAPVAYAFYWLVETDSQIHVPAWAALALSVVAVKAQWWALVPAVLFVGAGALQLRARTDSWLHSIWHILGSAAAGTALFLS
;
A
#
# COMPACT_ATOMS: atom_id res chain seq x y z
N MET A 1 23.65 17.93 6.83
CA MET A 1 22.33 18.58 6.83
C MET A 1 22.08 19.18 8.21
N THR A 2 21.92 20.49 8.29
CA THR A 2 21.72 21.24 9.54
C THR A 2 20.26 21.12 10.03
N VAL A 3 19.98 21.51 11.27
CA VAL A 3 18.60 21.55 11.81
C VAL A 3 17.75 22.56 11.03
N LEU A 4 18.33 23.71 10.67
CA LEU A 4 17.68 24.75 9.88
C LEU A 4 17.32 24.26 8.47
N GLU A 5 18.21 23.53 7.81
CA GLU A 5 17.94 22.91 6.51
C GLU A 5 16.77 21.91 6.59
N ARG A 6 16.71 21.08 7.64
CA ARG A 6 15.59 20.16 7.88
C ARG A 6 14.27 20.88 8.11
N THR A 7 14.28 21.98 8.87
CA THR A 7 13.07 22.75 9.16
C THR A 7 12.56 23.49 7.91
N ILE A 8 13.46 24.05 7.12
CA ILE A 8 13.10 24.69 5.85
C ILE A 8 12.56 23.66 4.87
N GLU A 9 13.24 22.52 4.68
CA GLU A 9 12.80 21.43 3.79
C GLU A 9 11.42 20.88 4.18
N ALA A 10 11.14 20.73 5.49
CA ALA A 10 9.84 20.33 5.99
C ALA A 10 8.74 21.38 5.73
N TYR A 11 9.06 22.67 5.78
CA TYR A 11 8.11 23.76 5.50
C TYR A 11 7.95 24.07 4.01
N THR A 12 8.90 23.65 3.16
CA THR A 12 8.86 23.84 1.70
C THR A 12 8.38 22.61 0.94
N LYS A 13 8.08 21.50 1.61
CA LYS A 13 7.44 20.33 0.98
C LYS A 13 6.02 20.70 0.57
N ASP A 14 5.90 21.12 -0.68
CA ASP A 14 4.67 21.59 -1.30
C ASP A 14 3.78 20.40 -1.68
N ALA A 15 2.46 20.55 -1.55
CA ALA A 15 1.48 19.54 -1.93
C ALA A 15 1.42 19.28 -3.45
N GLY A 16 2.20 20.03 -4.23
CA GLY A 16 2.44 19.82 -5.66
C GLY A 16 3.42 18.68 -5.98
N ASP A 17 3.98 18.01 -4.97
CA ASP A 17 4.90 16.88 -5.14
C ASP A 17 4.19 15.69 -5.83
N ASP A 18 4.73 15.24 -6.97
CA ASP A 18 4.16 14.29 -7.94
C ASP A 18 3.66 12.95 -7.33
N VAL A 19 4.12 12.62 -6.13
CA VAL A 19 3.83 11.36 -5.43
C VAL A 19 2.37 11.21 -5.00
N VAL A 20 1.67 12.32 -4.71
CA VAL A 20 0.25 12.31 -4.29
C VAL A 20 -0.64 11.63 -5.32
N TRP A 21 -0.39 11.86 -6.61
CA TRP A 21 -1.23 11.37 -7.70
C TRP A 21 -1.03 9.88 -7.96
N SER A 22 0.19 9.38 -7.76
CA SER A 22 0.50 7.98 -8.00
C SER A 22 -0.24 7.03 -7.05
N ASN A 23 -0.68 7.49 -5.87
CA ASN A 23 -1.49 6.69 -4.95
C ASN A 23 -2.89 6.34 -5.49
N TRP A 24 -3.41 7.10 -6.46
CA TRP A 24 -4.69 6.79 -7.10
C TRP A 24 -4.67 5.49 -7.92
N VAL A 25 -3.50 4.89 -8.10
CA VAL A 25 -3.40 3.56 -8.72
C VAL A 25 -3.86 2.45 -7.79
N TYR A 26 -3.87 2.60 -6.47
CA TYR A 26 -4.25 1.51 -5.55
C TYR A 26 -5.67 0.93 -5.77
N PRO A 27 -6.71 1.76 -6.00
CA PRO A 27 -8.02 1.26 -6.43
C PRO A 27 -8.01 0.44 -7.73
N LEU A 28 -7.01 0.63 -8.62
CA LEU A 28 -6.96 -0.07 -9.91
C LEU A 28 -6.60 -1.56 -9.75
N ALA A 29 -6.08 -1.99 -8.60
CA ALA A 29 -5.86 -3.40 -8.30
C ALA A 29 -7.17 -4.23 -8.39
N THR A 30 -8.32 -3.58 -8.27
CA THR A 30 -9.65 -4.20 -8.39
C THR A 30 -9.92 -4.82 -9.75
N LEU A 31 -9.23 -4.39 -10.80
CA LEU A 31 -9.33 -4.96 -12.13
C LEU A 31 -8.92 -6.45 -12.18
N GLY A 32 -8.12 -6.90 -11.21
CA GLY A 32 -7.78 -8.31 -11.05
C GLY A 32 -8.77 -9.12 -10.23
N ALA A 33 -9.72 -8.51 -9.54
CA ALA A 33 -10.59 -9.21 -8.60
C ALA A 33 -11.55 -10.18 -9.31
N GLN A 34 -11.58 -11.44 -8.85
CA GLN A 34 -12.45 -12.50 -9.39
C GLN A 34 -13.87 -12.49 -8.82
N SER A 35 -14.22 -11.54 -7.95
CA SER A 35 -15.56 -11.40 -7.38
C SER A 35 -15.92 -9.94 -7.12
N LEU A 36 -17.21 -9.62 -7.16
CA LEU A 36 -17.71 -8.28 -6.84
C LEU A 36 -17.33 -7.88 -5.41
N THR A 37 -17.40 -8.80 -4.45
CA THR A 37 -17.02 -8.52 -3.05
C THR A 37 -15.56 -8.13 -2.95
N ALA A 38 -14.66 -8.85 -3.61
CA ALA A 38 -13.25 -8.50 -3.62
C ALA A 38 -13.00 -7.16 -4.34
N ALA A 39 -13.65 -6.94 -5.48
CA ALA A 39 -13.53 -5.69 -6.24
C ALA A 39 -13.96 -4.48 -5.40
N VAL A 40 -15.13 -4.54 -4.77
CA VAL A 40 -15.64 -3.45 -3.93
C VAL A 40 -14.75 -3.24 -2.71
N THR A 41 -14.34 -4.31 -2.04
CA THR A 41 -13.50 -4.23 -0.85
C THR A 41 -12.17 -3.53 -1.16
N VAL A 42 -11.46 -3.99 -2.21
CA VAL A 42 -10.16 -3.44 -2.61
C VAL A 42 -10.30 -2.03 -3.20
N ALA A 43 -11.43 -1.71 -3.86
CA ALA A 43 -11.70 -0.35 -4.36
C ALA A 43 -11.79 0.64 -3.20
N LEU A 44 -12.57 0.28 -2.18
CA LEU A 44 -12.83 1.15 -1.03
C LEU A 44 -11.58 1.35 -0.18
N THR A 45 -10.85 0.28 0.13
CA THR A 45 -9.62 0.38 0.92
C THR A 45 -8.49 1.05 0.13
N GLY A 46 -8.41 0.81 -1.18
CA GLY A 46 -7.46 1.49 -2.07
C GLY A 46 -7.74 2.99 -2.17
N ALA A 47 -9.01 3.38 -2.25
CA ALA A 47 -9.40 4.79 -2.28
C ALA A 47 -9.16 5.46 -0.93
N ALA A 48 -9.44 4.77 0.17
CA ALA A 48 -9.14 5.26 1.51
C ALA A 48 -7.64 5.47 1.71
N LEU A 49 -6.79 4.55 1.23
CA LEU A 49 -5.33 4.73 1.20
C LEU A 49 -4.92 5.93 0.35
N ALA A 50 -5.45 6.07 -0.88
CA ALA A 50 -5.11 7.20 -1.73
C ALA A 50 -5.44 8.56 -1.08
N LEU A 51 -6.60 8.65 -0.42
CA LEU A 51 -7.02 9.86 0.30
C LEU A 51 -6.17 10.10 1.56
N ALA A 52 -5.86 9.06 2.33
CA ALA A 52 -5.04 9.17 3.54
C ALA A 52 -3.60 9.58 3.21
N SER A 53 -3.01 8.98 2.19
CA SER A 53 -1.68 9.33 1.70
C SER A 53 -1.66 10.75 1.13
N GLY A 54 -2.68 11.14 0.37
CA GLY A 54 -2.83 12.52 -0.09
C GLY A 54 -2.94 13.51 1.07
N ALA A 55 -3.68 13.18 2.13
CA ALA A 55 -3.74 14.00 3.33
C ALA A 55 -2.37 14.11 4.02
N TYR A 56 -1.60 13.02 4.12
CA TYR A 56 -0.24 13.06 4.66
C TYR A 56 0.68 13.95 3.85
N HIS A 57 0.74 13.78 2.54
CA HIS A 57 1.59 14.60 1.67
C HIS A 57 1.12 16.06 1.56
N ALA A 58 -0.12 16.37 1.92
CA ALA A 58 -0.60 17.74 1.97
C ALA A 58 -0.11 18.52 3.22
N VAL A 59 0.12 17.84 4.35
CA VAL A 59 0.40 18.52 5.64
C VAL A 59 1.59 17.96 6.43
N TYR A 60 2.14 16.82 6.03
CA TYR A 60 3.28 16.12 6.63
C TYR A 60 3.24 16.03 8.17
N SER A 61 2.06 15.77 8.74
CA SER A 61 1.87 15.69 10.20
C SER A 61 1.87 14.25 10.70
N ASP A 62 2.31 14.03 11.94
CA ASP A 62 2.31 12.71 12.57
C ASP A 62 0.93 12.04 12.56
N TYR A 63 -0.13 12.84 12.75
CA TYR A 63 -1.51 12.35 12.70
C TYR A 63 -1.88 11.82 11.31
N THR A 64 -1.55 12.57 10.26
CA THR A 64 -1.84 12.16 8.87
C THR A 64 -0.92 11.04 8.41
N GLN A 65 0.31 10.98 8.90
CA GLN A 65 1.22 9.85 8.67
C GLN A 65 0.68 8.56 9.31
N ARG A 66 0.13 8.64 10.53
CA ARG A 66 -0.55 7.52 11.18
C ARG A 66 -1.76 7.08 10.37
N LEU A 67 -2.55 8.03 9.88
CA LEU A 67 -3.72 7.75 9.03
C LEU A 67 -3.31 7.03 7.74
N ASP A 68 -2.29 7.53 7.04
CA ASP A 68 -1.73 6.92 5.82
C ASP A 68 -1.24 5.49 6.08
N THR A 69 -0.41 5.32 7.11
CA THR A 69 0.12 4.00 7.48
C THR A 69 -1.00 3.03 7.88
N THR A 70 -1.99 3.49 8.64
CA THR A 70 -3.16 2.66 9.00
C THR A 70 -3.95 2.26 7.76
N ALA A 71 -4.15 3.20 6.83
CA ALA A 71 -4.86 2.93 5.59
C ALA A 71 -4.11 1.96 4.69
N MET A 72 -2.77 2.02 4.67
CA MET A 72 -1.93 1.06 3.99
C MET A 72 -2.13 -0.35 4.55
N MET A 73 -2.14 -0.50 5.88
CA MET A 73 -2.40 -1.81 6.49
C MET A 73 -3.82 -2.31 6.21
N GLY A 74 -4.82 -1.42 6.25
CA GLY A 74 -6.18 -1.73 5.85
C GLY A 74 -6.27 -2.23 4.40
N TYR A 75 -5.60 -1.55 3.47
CA TYR A 75 -5.52 -1.96 2.08
C TYR A 75 -4.84 -3.32 1.91
N LEU A 76 -3.64 -3.50 2.44
CA LEU A 76 -2.87 -4.74 2.31
C LEU A 76 -3.59 -5.94 2.93
N SER A 77 -4.22 -5.75 4.09
CA SER A 77 -5.02 -6.77 4.74
C SER A 77 -6.27 -7.12 3.94
N SER A 78 -6.90 -6.13 3.29
CA SER A 78 -8.04 -6.35 2.40
C SER A 78 -7.66 -7.18 1.18
N VAL A 79 -6.55 -6.84 0.51
CA VAL A 79 -6.01 -7.59 -0.63
C VAL A 79 -5.70 -9.02 -0.18
N THR A 80 -4.94 -9.16 0.91
CA THR A 80 -4.55 -10.47 1.46
C THR A 80 -5.76 -11.33 1.82
N GLY A 81 -6.77 -10.74 2.47
CA GLY A 81 -8.01 -11.43 2.80
C GLY A 81 -8.77 -11.87 1.55
N CYS A 82 -8.89 -10.99 0.55
CA CYS A 82 -9.52 -11.31 -0.73
C CYS A 82 -8.78 -12.42 -1.50
N LEU A 83 -7.45 -12.50 -1.39
CA LEU A 83 -6.66 -13.60 -1.94
C LEU A 83 -7.02 -14.94 -1.29
N VAL A 84 -7.44 -14.97 -0.02
CA VAL A 84 -7.94 -16.19 0.62
C VAL A 84 -9.36 -16.49 0.15
N ALA A 85 -10.28 -15.54 0.37
CA ALA A 85 -11.65 -15.56 -0.12
C ALA A 85 -12.22 -14.13 -0.13
N GLY A 86 -13.05 -13.79 -1.13
CA GLY A 86 -13.52 -12.41 -1.32
C GLY A 86 -14.14 -11.75 -0.09
N TRP A 87 -14.88 -12.49 0.74
CA TRP A 87 -15.50 -11.97 1.96
C TRP A 87 -14.52 -11.79 3.14
N VAL A 88 -13.41 -12.52 3.17
CA VAL A 88 -12.41 -12.41 4.25
C VAL A 88 -11.76 -11.04 4.22
N GLY A 89 -11.51 -10.46 3.04
CA GLY A 89 -10.99 -9.09 2.93
C GLY A 89 -11.92 -8.05 3.56
N LEU A 90 -13.24 -8.21 3.40
CA LEU A 90 -14.25 -7.32 3.98
C LEU A 90 -14.25 -7.36 5.52
N ALA A 91 -13.98 -8.51 6.11
CA ALA A 91 -13.87 -8.66 7.56
C ALA A 91 -12.49 -8.22 8.09
N LEU A 92 -11.42 -8.54 7.35
CA LEU A 92 -10.04 -8.32 7.80
C LEU A 92 -9.64 -6.84 7.71
N ALA A 93 -10.11 -6.10 6.71
CA ALA A 93 -9.73 -4.70 6.54
C ALA A 93 -10.16 -3.79 7.71
N PRO A 94 -11.43 -3.83 8.20
CA PRO A 94 -11.83 -3.06 9.38
C PRO A 94 -11.05 -3.44 10.64
N VAL A 95 -10.75 -4.74 10.82
CA VAL A 95 -9.96 -5.23 11.96
C VAL A 95 -8.54 -4.70 11.90
N ALA A 96 -7.90 -4.74 10.73
CA ALA A 96 -6.57 -4.16 10.53
C ALA A 96 -6.58 -2.65 10.77
N TYR A 97 -7.56 -1.92 10.21
CA TYR A 97 -7.74 -0.50 10.49
C TYR A 97 -7.82 -0.22 12.00
N ALA A 98 -8.69 -0.93 12.72
CA ALA A 98 -8.86 -0.74 14.15
C ALA A 98 -7.57 -1.07 14.93
N PHE A 99 -6.91 -2.18 14.60
CA PHE A 99 -5.69 -2.61 15.26
C PHE A 99 -4.54 -1.62 15.03
N TYR A 100 -4.21 -1.33 13.77
CA TYR A 100 -3.10 -0.44 13.40
C TYR A 100 -3.39 1.03 13.70
N TRP A 101 -4.66 1.41 13.86
CA TRP A 101 -4.99 2.71 14.43
C TRP A 101 -4.60 2.79 15.90
N LEU A 102 -4.68 1.70 16.66
CA LEU A 102 -4.43 1.71 18.10
C LEU A 102 -2.97 1.46 18.47
N VAL A 103 -2.24 0.71 17.65
CA VAL A 103 -0.83 0.37 17.91
C VAL A 103 0.13 1.24 17.12
N GLU A 104 1.33 1.43 17.68
CA GLU A 104 2.42 2.03 16.92
C GLU A 104 2.84 1.08 15.80
N THR A 105 2.89 1.61 14.57
CA THR A 105 3.10 0.81 13.36
C THR A 105 4.33 1.30 12.63
N ASP A 106 5.32 0.44 12.51
CA ASP A 106 6.48 0.67 11.63
C ASP A 106 6.16 0.13 10.23
N SER A 107 5.93 1.02 9.27
CA SER A 107 5.65 0.64 7.89
C SER A 107 6.81 -0.11 7.22
N GLN A 108 8.05 0.10 7.68
CA GLN A 108 9.25 -0.59 7.17
C GLN A 108 9.27 -2.08 7.52
N ILE A 109 8.50 -2.48 8.54
CA ILE A 109 8.38 -3.87 8.99
C ILE A 109 7.05 -4.46 8.56
N HIS A 110 5.95 -3.73 8.79
CA HIS A 110 4.61 -4.26 8.61
C HIS A 110 4.18 -4.35 7.14
N VAL A 111 4.57 -3.40 6.28
CA VAL A 111 4.28 -3.48 4.84
C VAL A 111 4.96 -4.72 4.22
N PRO A 112 6.28 -4.95 4.43
CA PRO A 112 6.91 -6.18 3.93
C PRO A 112 6.32 -7.46 4.51
N ALA A 113 5.92 -7.46 5.78
CA ALA A 113 5.29 -8.63 6.40
C ALA A 113 3.96 -8.99 5.74
N TRP A 114 3.10 -8.00 5.48
CA TRP A 114 1.86 -8.20 4.73
C TRP A 114 2.12 -8.65 3.28
N ALA A 115 3.09 -8.04 2.61
CA ALA A 115 3.48 -8.46 1.27
C ALA A 115 3.91 -9.94 1.29
N ALA A 116 4.81 -10.34 2.19
CA ALA A 116 5.24 -11.73 2.32
C ALA A 116 4.08 -12.71 2.58
N LEU A 117 3.11 -12.31 3.40
CA LEU A 117 1.91 -13.10 3.65
C LEU A 117 1.05 -13.25 2.38
N ALA A 118 0.77 -12.15 1.68
CA ALA A 118 0.03 -12.18 0.42
C ALA A 118 0.71 -13.08 -0.63
N LEU A 119 2.04 -12.99 -0.75
CA LEU A 119 2.82 -13.83 -1.64
C LEU A 119 2.75 -15.31 -1.26
N SER A 120 2.75 -15.63 0.03
CA SER A 120 2.58 -17.01 0.49
C SER A 120 1.22 -17.57 0.08
N VAL A 121 0.15 -16.76 0.17
CA VAL A 121 -1.19 -17.15 -0.30
C VAL A 121 -1.21 -17.38 -1.81
N VAL A 122 -0.61 -16.49 -2.59
CA VAL A 122 -0.48 -16.64 -4.06
C VAL A 122 0.29 -17.91 -4.41
N ALA A 123 1.42 -18.17 -3.74
CA ALA A 123 2.23 -19.36 -3.99
C ALA A 123 1.44 -20.66 -3.77
N VAL A 124 0.59 -20.69 -2.76
CA VAL A 124 -0.25 -21.85 -2.44
C VAL A 124 -1.37 -22.03 -3.48
N LYS A 125 -1.99 -20.94 -3.96
CA LYS A 125 -3.13 -20.99 -4.88
C LYS A 125 -2.75 -21.13 -6.36
N ALA A 126 -1.74 -20.38 -6.80
CA ALA A 126 -1.32 -20.25 -8.19
C ALA A 126 0.03 -20.91 -8.51
N GLN A 127 0.61 -21.62 -7.53
CA GLN A 127 1.94 -22.23 -7.56
C GLN A 127 3.10 -21.23 -7.61
N TRP A 128 4.33 -21.71 -7.39
CA TRP A 128 5.52 -20.88 -7.19
C TRP A 128 5.87 -19.99 -8.39
N TRP A 129 5.49 -20.36 -9.61
CA TRP A 129 5.78 -19.58 -10.82
C TRP A 129 4.97 -18.27 -10.87
N ALA A 130 3.84 -18.19 -10.17
CA ALA A 130 3.03 -16.97 -10.02
C ALA A 130 3.73 -15.89 -9.16
N LEU A 131 4.88 -16.21 -8.55
CA LEU A 131 5.67 -15.27 -7.75
C LEU A 131 6.65 -14.42 -8.59
N VAL A 132 6.79 -14.68 -9.89
CA VAL A 132 7.72 -13.88 -10.74
C VAL A 132 7.39 -12.37 -10.71
N PRO A 133 6.11 -11.94 -10.84
CA PRO A 133 5.74 -10.53 -10.69
C PRO A 133 5.99 -9.99 -9.27
N ALA A 134 5.88 -10.86 -8.26
CA ALA A 134 6.10 -10.49 -6.87
C ALA A 134 7.57 -10.16 -6.55
N VAL A 135 8.51 -10.84 -7.20
CA VAL A 135 9.94 -10.55 -7.08
C VAL A 135 10.26 -9.14 -7.59
N LEU A 136 9.59 -8.68 -8.66
CA LEU A 136 9.73 -7.32 -9.17
C LEU A 136 9.21 -6.27 -8.17
N PHE A 137 8.11 -6.57 -7.48
CA PHE A 137 7.57 -5.70 -6.43
C PHE A 137 8.48 -5.63 -5.20
N VAL A 138 9.02 -6.77 -4.74
CA VAL A 138 10.02 -6.80 -3.65
C VAL A 138 11.28 -6.04 -4.05
N GLY A 139 11.73 -6.18 -5.30
CA GLY A 139 12.86 -5.42 -5.84
C GLY A 139 12.61 -3.91 -5.85
N ALA A 140 11.41 -3.47 -6.24
CA ALA A 140 11.01 -2.06 -6.19
C ALA A 140 10.93 -1.52 -4.75
N GLY A 141 10.42 -2.32 -3.80
CA GLY A 141 10.41 -1.96 -2.38
C GLY A 141 11.81 -1.79 -1.79
N ALA A 142 12.75 -2.67 -2.17
CA ALA A 142 14.15 -2.55 -1.75
C ALA A 142 14.85 -1.30 -2.31
N LEU A 143 14.45 -0.83 -3.50
CA LEU A 143 14.90 0.45 -4.07
C LEU A 143 14.30 1.65 -3.34
N GLN A 144 13.05 1.55 -2.88
CA GLN A 144 12.38 2.62 -2.15
C GLN A 144 12.97 2.85 -0.75
N LEU A 145 13.48 1.81 -0.07
CA LEU A 145 14.24 1.95 1.20
C LEU A 145 15.45 2.89 1.10
N ARG A 146 15.91 3.17 -0.12
CA ARG A 146 17.05 4.04 -0.42
C ARG A 146 16.65 5.33 -1.13
N ALA A 147 15.37 5.47 -1.49
CA ALA A 147 14.85 6.60 -2.24
C ALA A 147 14.23 7.63 -1.29
N ARG A 148 14.34 8.92 -1.64
CA ARG A 148 13.61 9.96 -0.94
C ARG A 148 12.10 9.80 -1.21
N THR A 149 11.27 10.21 -0.26
CA THR A 149 9.80 10.07 -0.33
C THR A 149 9.16 10.93 -1.42
N ASP A 150 9.89 11.88 -1.98
CA ASP A 150 9.52 12.85 -3.01
C ASP A 150 10.08 12.46 -4.41
N SER A 151 10.59 11.24 -4.56
CA SER A 151 11.22 10.81 -5.81
C SER A 151 10.25 10.07 -6.73
N TRP A 152 10.46 10.16 -8.04
CA TRP A 152 9.74 9.37 -9.06
C TRP A 152 9.83 7.85 -8.81
N LEU A 153 10.87 7.37 -8.12
CA LEU A 153 11.00 5.97 -7.69
C LEU A 153 9.91 5.58 -6.68
N HIS A 154 9.49 6.51 -5.83
CA HIS A 154 8.37 6.33 -4.91
C HIS A 154 7.05 6.18 -5.68
N SER A 155 6.83 6.99 -6.73
CA SER A 155 5.67 6.85 -7.63
C SER A 155 5.65 5.52 -8.37
N ILE A 156 6.80 5.05 -8.87
CA ILE A 156 6.91 3.74 -9.50
C ILE A 156 6.57 2.62 -8.52
N TRP A 157 6.98 2.75 -7.26
CA TRP A 157 6.64 1.77 -6.24
C TRP A 157 5.12 1.64 -6.04
N HIS A 158 4.37 2.75 -6.02
CA HIS A 158 2.91 2.73 -5.96
C HIS A 158 2.29 1.98 -7.14
N ILE A 159 2.75 2.29 -8.36
CA ILE A 159 2.26 1.67 -9.60
C ILE A 159 2.54 0.16 -9.59
N LEU A 160 3.78 -0.23 -9.27
CA LEU A 160 4.17 -1.64 -9.22
C LEU A 160 3.44 -2.39 -8.10
N GLY A 161 3.18 -1.74 -6.97
CA GLY A 161 2.42 -2.32 -5.87
C GLY A 161 0.97 -2.59 -6.21
N SER A 162 0.30 -1.62 -6.81
CA SER A 162 -1.06 -1.84 -7.30
C SER A 162 -1.13 -2.92 -8.39
N ALA A 163 -0.20 -2.89 -9.34
CA ALA A 163 -0.12 -3.91 -10.39
C ALA A 163 0.13 -5.32 -9.82
N ALA A 164 1.00 -5.43 -8.82
CA ALA A 164 1.25 -6.70 -8.13
C ALA A 164 0.01 -7.19 -7.38
N ALA A 165 -0.69 -6.30 -6.65
CA ALA A 165 -1.93 -6.64 -5.96
C ALA A 165 -3.03 -7.09 -6.94
N GLY A 166 -3.21 -6.36 -8.05
CA GLY A 166 -4.17 -6.74 -9.09
C GLY A 166 -3.82 -8.07 -9.75
N THR A 167 -2.55 -8.29 -10.08
CA THR A 167 -2.08 -9.57 -10.63
C THR A 167 -2.32 -10.71 -9.64
N ALA A 168 -2.02 -10.52 -8.36
CA ALA A 168 -2.26 -11.52 -7.33
C ALA A 168 -3.76 -11.88 -7.23
N LEU A 169 -4.65 -10.89 -7.25
CA LEU A 169 -6.09 -11.10 -7.23
C LEU A 169 -6.59 -11.83 -8.48
N PHE A 170 -5.99 -11.57 -9.64
CA PHE A 170 -6.32 -12.24 -10.89
C PHE A 170 -5.93 -13.72 -10.89
N LEU A 171 -4.86 -14.06 -10.18
CA LEU A 171 -4.33 -15.41 -10.09
C LEU A 171 -4.94 -16.23 -8.94
N SER A 172 -5.77 -15.63 -8.08
CA SER A 172 -6.27 -16.23 -6.82
C SER A 172 -7.63 -16.91 -6.86
#